data_AF-A0A3D1ZLC3-F1
#
_entry.id   AF-A0A3D1ZLC3-F1
#
_cell.length_a   1.000
_cell.length_b   1.000
_cell.length_c   1.000
_cell.angle_alpha   90.00
_cell.angle_beta   90.00
_cell.angle_gamma   90.00
#
_symmetry.space_group_name_H-M   'P 1'
#
loop_
_entity.id
_entity.type
_entity.pdbx_description
1 polymer ?
#
loop_
_entity_poly.entity_id
_entity_poly.type
_entity_poly.pdbx_seq_one_letter_code
_entity_poly.pdbx_strand_id
1 'polypeptide(L)' 'QMTTMHGLVMVFGAVMPAFVGLANWLIPMMVGAPDMALPRMNNWSFWILPFAFA' A
#
# COMPACT_ATOMS: atom_id res chain seq x y z
N GLN A 1 -10.03 16.15 -18.31
CA GLN A 1 -10.14 15.83 -16.86
C GLN A 1 -9.96 14.34 -16.58
N MET A 2 -10.54 13.44 -17.39
CA MET A 2 -10.44 11.98 -17.18
C MET A 2 -9.01 11.43 -17.21
N THR A 3 -8.12 11.92 -18.07
CA THR A 3 -6.73 11.42 -18.17
C THR A 3 -5.89 11.74 -16.94
N THR A 4 -6.05 12.93 -16.36
CA THR A 4 -5.32 13.34 -15.15
C THR A 4 -5.79 12.55 -13.92
N MET A 5 -7.11 12.38 -13.76
CA MET A 5 -7.70 11.57 -12.70
C MET A 5 -7.37 10.07 -12.87
N HIS A 6 -7.42 9.57 -14.11
CA HIS A 6 -7.03 8.20 -14.41
C HIS A 6 -5.56 7.95 -14.05
N GLY A 7 -4.64 8.83 -14.42
CA GLY A 7 -3.23 8.70 -14.05
C GLY A 7 -3.00 8.70 -12.54
N LEU A 8 -3.65 9.61 -11.80
CA LEU A 8 -3.55 9.68 -10.34
C LEU A 8 -4.07 8.42 -9.65
N VAL A 9 -5.24 7.93 -10.05
CA VAL A 9 -5.84 6.72 -9.46
C VAL A 9 -5.05 5.46 -9.83
N MET A 10 -4.58 5.33 -11.07
CA MET A 10 -3.83 4.15 -11.49
C MET A 10 -2.47 4.06 -10.79
N VAL A 11 -1.74 5.18 -10.66
CA VAL A 11 -0.42 5.17 -10.01
C VAL A 11 -0.54 5.04 -8.50
N PHE A 12 -1.29 5.93 -7.86
CA PHE A 12 -1.34 6.02 -6.39
C PHE A 12 -2.38 5.09 -5.77
N GLY A 13 -3.45 4.76 -6.49
CA GLY A 13 -4.55 3.94 -5.98
C GLY A 13 -4.46 2.46 -6.36
N ALA A 14 -3.83 2.12 -7.49
CA ALA A 14 -3.70 0.73 -7.95
C ALA A 14 -2.25 0.21 -7.87
N VAL A 15 -1.31 0.85 -8.56
CA VAL A 15 0.07 0.36 -8.69
C VAL A 15 0.83 0.38 -7.35
N MET A 16 0.89 1.53 -6.70
CA MET A 16 1.61 1.67 -5.42
C MET A 16 1.05 0.74 -4.33
N PRO A 17 -0.28 0.66 -4.11
CA PRO A 17 -0.83 -0.24 -3.09
C PRO A 17 -0.65 -1.72 -3.41
N ALA A 18 -0.69 -2.12 -4.70
CA ALA A 18 -0.44 -3.50 -5.10
C ALA A 18 0.99 -3.94 -4.77
N PHE A 19 1.99 -3.11 -5.09
CA PHE A 19 3.39 -3.42 -4.78
C PHE A 19 3.69 -3.37 -3.28
N VAL A 20 3.12 -2.40 -2.55
CA VAL A 20 3.29 -2.30 -1.09
C VAL A 20 2.58 -3.46 -0.37
N GLY A 21 1.42 -3.90 -0.85
CA GLY A 21 0.73 -5.08 -0.33
C GLY A 21 1.56 -6.35 -0.50
N LEU A 22 2.19 -6.51 -1.67
CA LEU A 22 3.10 -7.63 -1.93
C LEU A 22 4.37 -7.55 -1.07
N ALA A 23 4.93 -6.36 -0.89
CA ALA A 23 6.08 -6.12 -0.01
C ALA A 23 5.77 -6.44 1.46
N ASN A 24 4.58 -6.07 1.95
CA ASN A 24 4.11 -6.40 3.29
C ASN A 24 4.05 -7.91 3.58
N TRP A 25 3.85 -8.72 2.54
CA TRP A 25 3.86 -10.17 2.66
C TRP A 25 5.27 -10.77 2.47
N LEU A 26 5.99 -10.36 1.42
CA LEU A 26 7.26 -10.97 1.06
C LEU A 26 8.43 -10.53 1.95
N ILE A 27 8.49 -9.27 2.38
CA ILE A 27 9.64 -8.74 3.14
C ILE A 27 9.82 -9.47 4.47
N PRO A 28 8.79 -9.67 5.31
CA PRO A 28 8.93 -10.44 6.55
C PRO A 28 9.42 -11.87 6.29
N MET A 29 8.91 -12.53 5.25
CA MET A 29 9.34 -13.89 4.89
C MET A 29 10.78 -13.95 4.39
N MET A 30 11.24 -12.95 3.61
CA MET A 30 12.62 -12.88 3.13
C MET A 30 13.63 -12.63 4.26
N VAL A 31 13.22 -11.90 5.30
CA VAL A 31 14.06 -11.58 6.46
C VAL A 31 13.94 -12.64 7.57
N GLY A 32 13.01 -13.60 7.44
CA GLY A 32 12.73 -14.60 8.48
C GLY A 32 12.09 -14.00 9.74
N ALA A 33 11.53 -12.80 9.65
CA ALA A 33 10.86 -12.12 10.75
C ALA A 33 9.39 -12.56 10.84
N PRO A 34 8.85 -12.75 12.06
CA PRO A 34 7.45 -13.14 12.24
C PRO A 34 6.45 -12.04 11.85
N ASP A 35 6.87 -10.77 11.81
CA ASP A 35 6.03 -9.63 11.42
C ASP A 35 6.90 -8.42 11.02
N MET A 36 6.27 -7.37 10.50
CA MET A 36 6.82 -6.05 10.27
C MET A 36 7.24 -5.40 11.60
N ALA A 37 8.27 -4.55 11.59
CA ALA A 37 8.78 -3.89 12.80
C ALA A 37 7.73 -3.05 13.56
N LEU A 38 6.72 -2.52 12.85
CA LEU A 38 5.64 -1.70 13.42
C LEU A 38 4.26 -2.17 12.90
N PRO A 39 3.71 -3.27 13.41
CA PRO A 39 2.50 -3.91 12.85
C PRO A 39 1.27 -3.00 12.88
N ARG A 40 1.12 -2.20 13.95
CA ARG A 40 -0.02 -1.29 14.12
C ARG A 40 0.03 -0.13 13.13
N MET A 41 1.21 0.44 12.90
CA MET A 41 1.38 1.50 11.89
C MET A 41 1.18 0.96 10.47
N ASN A 42 1.55 -0.29 10.21
CA ASN A 42 1.28 -0.94 8.93
C ASN A 42 -0.24 -1.06 8.66
N ASN A 43 -1.02 -1.47 9.66
CA ASN A 43 -2.48 -1.52 9.53
C ASN A 43 -3.08 -0.12 9.26
N TRP A 44 -2.62 0.92 9.97
CA TRP A 44 -3.03 2.30 9.70
C TRP A 44 -2.68 2.76 8.29
N SER A 45 -1.52 2.34 7.76
CA SER A 45 -1.10 2.70 6.40
C SER A 45 -2.09 2.23 5.32
N PHE A 46 -2.72 1.07 5.53
CA PHE A 46 -3.76 0.55 4.64
C PHE A 46 -5.07 1.34 4.76
N TRP A 47 -5.53 1.61 5.98
CA TRP A 47 -6.83 2.26 6.22
C TRP A 47 -6.89 3.73 5.83
N ILE A 48 -5.75 4.38 5.59
CA ILE A 48 -5.70 5.76 5.08
C ILE A 48 -5.95 5.80 3.56
N LEU A 49 -5.69 4.71 2.82
CA LEU A 49 -5.84 4.69 1.36
C LEU A 49 -7.25 5.08 0.87
N PRO A 50 -8.37 4.59 1.44
CA PRO A 50 -9.70 4.97 1.01
C PRO A 50 -10.02 6.46 1.19
N PHE A 51 -9.46 7.10 2.23
CA PHE A 51 -9.67 8.53 2.49
C PHE A 51 -8.82 9.43 1.60
N ALA A 52 -7.72 8.91 1.02
CA ALA A 52 -6.84 9.66 0.13
C ALA A 52 -7.44 9.86 -1.28
N PHE A 53 -8.45 9.06 -1.66
CA PHE A 53 -9.15 9.13 -2.95
C PHE A 53 -10.62 9.58 -2.83
N ALA A 54 -11.05 10.01 -1.63
CA ALA A 54 -12.34 10.63 -1.37
C ALA A 54 -12.28 12.15 -1.62
#